data_AF-A0A6P7SEE8-F1
#
_entry.id   AF-A0A6P7SEE8-F1
#
_cell.length_a   1.000
_cell.length_b   1.000
_cell.length_c   1.000
_cell.angle_alpha   90.00
_cell.angle_beta   90.00
_cell.angle_gamma   90.00
#
_symmetry.space_group_name_H-M   'P 1'
#
loop_
_entity.id
_entity.type
_entity.pdbx_description
1 polymer ?
#
loop_
_entity_poly.entity_id
_entity_poly.type
_entity_poly.pdbx_seq_one_letter_code
_entity_poly.pdbx_strand_id
1 'polypeptide(L)'
;MSRAKKAGLGAEIERKMEQRYDKEEEAGVPSAIVSWINGIFEGTKNPTCPGCAMQQIHAYLQDGTNLCRLINKLLETDGKSAISYAKNVKSPFAAMGNIENFSKGCESFGLNKEALFQSNDLTEGKKGPFLNVINCLHSLGFLANSKMVLPAYTGQQTKYMEDD
;
A
#
# COMPACT_ATOMS: atom_id res chain seq x y z
N MET A 1 -17.11 -37.51 14.43
CA MET A 1 -17.25 -36.15 13.85
C MET A 1 -15.90 -35.44 13.95
N SER A 2 -15.16 -35.40 12.84
CA SER A 2 -13.78 -34.88 12.76
C SER A 2 -13.76 -33.36 12.85
N ARG A 3 -13.13 -32.80 13.89
CA ARG A 3 -12.69 -31.40 13.90
C ARG A 3 -11.44 -31.31 13.02
N ALA A 4 -11.65 -30.96 11.76
CA ALA A 4 -10.60 -30.90 10.76
C ALA A 4 -9.48 -29.91 11.10
N LYS A 5 -8.30 -30.25 10.58
CA LYS A 5 -6.96 -29.63 10.58
C LYS A 5 -6.93 -28.18 10.02
N LYS A 6 -7.83 -27.29 10.45
CA LYS A 6 -7.99 -25.92 9.93
C LYS A 6 -6.89 -24.95 10.41
N ALA A 7 -6.17 -25.27 11.48
CA ALA A 7 -5.12 -24.40 12.04
C ALA A 7 -3.80 -24.40 11.24
N GLY A 8 -3.59 -25.36 10.33
CA GLY A 8 -2.30 -25.50 9.62
C GLY A 8 -2.19 -24.74 8.30
N LEU A 9 -3.27 -24.70 7.49
CA LEU A 9 -3.22 -24.11 6.15
C LEU A 9 -3.13 -22.58 6.20
N GLY A 10 -3.98 -21.94 7.00
CA GLY A 10 -3.97 -20.48 7.15
C GLY A 10 -2.64 -19.94 7.71
N ALA A 11 -2.10 -20.60 8.74
CA ALA A 11 -0.81 -20.25 9.33
C ALA A 11 0.36 -20.43 8.34
N GLU A 12 0.31 -21.46 7.49
CA GLU A 12 1.33 -21.67 6.45
C GLU A 12 1.27 -20.58 5.37
N ILE A 13 0.07 -20.18 4.93
CA ILE A 13 -0.09 -19.06 3.98
C ILE A 13 0.47 -17.78 4.58
N GLU A 14 0.08 -17.45 5.80
CA GLU A 14 0.53 -16.22 6.48
C GLU A 14 2.05 -16.22 6.63
N ARG A 15 2.65 -17.33 7.06
CA ARG A 15 4.12 -17.46 7.14
C ARG A 15 4.80 -17.23 5.79
N LYS A 16 4.25 -17.75 4.69
CA LYS A 16 4.80 -17.51 3.34
C LYS A 16 4.70 -16.03 2.94
N MET A 17 3.62 -15.35 3.31
CA MET A 17 3.49 -13.91 3.08
C MET A 17 4.50 -13.11 3.92
N GLU A 18 4.69 -13.47 5.19
CA GLU A 18 5.69 -12.84 6.05
C GLU A 18 7.11 -12.99 5.49
N GLN A 19 7.46 -14.19 5.02
CA GLN A 19 8.75 -14.45 4.36
C GLN A 19 8.90 -13.65 3.07
N ARG A 20 7.84 -13.46 2.29
CA ARG A 20 7.87 -12.59 1.10
C ARG A 20 8.05 -11.13 1.50
N TYR A 21 7.40 -10.66 2.57
CA TYR A 21 7.61 -9.33 3.12
C TYR A 21 9.07 -9.10 3.53
N ASP A 22 9.69 -10.07 4.21
CA ASP A 22 11.11 -9.99 4.60
C ASP A 22 12.03 -9.78 3.40
N LYS A 23 11.78 -10.50 2.31
CA LYS A 23 12.54 -10.33 1.07
C LYS A 23 12.33 -8.94 0.44
N GLU A 24 11.11 -8.42 0.45
CA GLU A 24 10.82 -7.05 -0.02
C GLU A 24 11.48 -5.98 0.86
N GLU A 25 11.55 -6.22 2.17
CA GLU A 25 12.24 -5.36 3.13
C GLU A 25 13.76 -5.36 2.88
N GLU A 26 14.36 -6.53 2.71
CA GLU A 26 15.78 -6.69 2.35
C GLU A 26 16.11 -6.03 0.99
N ALA A 27 15.19 -6.08 0.04
CA ALA A 27 15.31 -5.41 -1.27
C ALA A 27 15.11 -3.87 -1.19
N GLY A 28 14.77 -3.33 -0.02
CA GLY A 28 14.60 -1.89 0.20
C GLY A 28 13.31 -1.31 -0.37
N VAL A 29 12.32 -2.15 -0.71
CA VAL A 29 11.04 -1.70 -1.29
C VAL A 29 10.27 -0.75 -0.35
N PRO A 30 10.14 -1.02 0.96
CA PRO A 30 9.53 -0.08 1.91
C PRO A 30 10.22 1.30 1.92
N SER A 31 11.55 1.33 1.85
CA SER A 31 12.32 2.58 1.79
C SER A 31 12.03 3.37 0.52
N ALA A 32 12.00 2.69 -0.64
CA ALA A 32 11.67 3.33 -1.91
C ALA A 32 10.24 3.90 -1.93
N ILE A 33 9.27 3.17 -1.36
CA ILE A 33 7.88 3.65 -1.20
C ILE A 33 7.84 4.91 -0.34
N VAL A 34 8.48 4.90 0.83
CA VAL A 34 8.50 6.05 1.74
C VAL A 34 9.16 7.26 1.09
N SER A 35 10.31 7.08 0.45
CA SER A 35 11.00 8.16 -0.25
C SER A 35 10.13 8.77 -1.36
N TRP A 36 9.43 7.93 -2.12
CA TRP A 36 8.56 8.39 -3.20
C TRP A 36 7.34 9.14 -2.69
N ILE A 37 6.62 8.60 -1.68
CA ILE A 37 5.47 9.28 -1.07
C ILE A 37 5.90 10.64 -0.50
N ASN A 38 7.03 10.68 0.21
CA ASN A 38 7.53 11.93 0.79
C ASN A 38 7.92 12.94 -0.29
N GLY A 39 8.52 12.50 -1.40
CA GLY A 39 8.83 13.35 -2.54
C GLY A 39 7.58 13.89 -3.25
N ILE A 40 6.52 13.09 -3.41
CA ILE A 40 5.23 13.55 -3.94
C ILE A 40 4.60 14.62 -3.04
N PHE A 41 4.85 14.56 -1.73
CA PHE A 41 4.35 15.53 -0.76
C PHE A 41 5.30 16.70 -0.48
N GLU A 42 6.48 16.73 -1.11
CA GLU A 42 7.43 17.82 -0.96
C GLU A 42 6.79 19.16 -1.35
N GLY A 43 7.00 20.19 -0.52
CA GLY A 43 6.39 21.52 -0.72
C GLY A 43 4.88 21.59 -0.43
N THR A 44 4.24 20.52 0.02
CA THR A 44 2.82 20.50 0.41
C THR A 44 2.64 20.58 1.93
N LYS A 45 1.38 20.70 2.38
CA LYS A 45 1.01 20.60 3.81
C LYS A 45 0.70 19.15 4.24
N ASN A 46 0.87 18.18 3.34
CA ASN A 46 0.59 16.78 3.67
C ASN A 46 1.70 16.24 4.59
N PRO A 47 1.35 15.40 5.57
CA PRO A 47 2.35 14.81 6.45
C PRO A 47 3.23 13.83 5.68
N THR A 48 4.52 13.78 5.97
CA THR A 48 5.47 12.79 5.44
C THR A 48 5.49 11.54 6.33
N CYS A 49 5.79 10.39 5.74
CA CYS A 49 6.01 9.16 6.48
C CYS A 49 7.34 9.25 7.27
N PRO A 50 7.34 8.97 8.58
CA PRO A 50 8.50 9.23 9.45
C PRO A 50 9.61 8.17 9.35
N GLY A 51 9.37 7.04 8.67
CA GLY A 51 10.36 5.99 8.53
C GLY A 51 9.84 4.81 7.73
N CYS A 52 10.76 3.90 7.38
CA CYS A 52 10.51 2.78 6.48
C CYS A 52 10.25 1.43 7.18
N ALA A 53 10.30 1.38 8.51
CA ALA A 53 9.94 0.16 9.24
C ALA A 53 8.43 -0.11 9.09
N MET A 54 8.06 -1.38 9.02
CA MET A 54 6.66 -1.83 8.84
C MET A 54 5.68 -1.09 9.76
N GLN A 55 5.99 -0.99 11.05
CA GLN A 55 5.11 -0.37 12.04
C GLN A 55 4.94 1.14 11.81
N GLN A 56 5.98 1.82 11.31
CA GLN A 56 5.93 3.25 11.00
C GLN A 56 5.09 3.51 9.75
N ILE A 57 5.26 2.70 8.70
CA ILE A 57 4.46 2.79 7.48
C ILE A 57 3.00 2.45 7.79
N HIS A 58 2.75 1.36 8.53
CA HIS A 58 1.43 0.97 8.97
C HIS A 58 0.76 2.11 9.77
N ALA A 59 1.44 2.65 10.79
CA ALA A 59 0.88 3.73 11.59
C ALA A 59 0.55 4.99 10.77
N TYR A 60 1.35 5.26 9.74
CA TYR A 60 1.18 6.37 8.82
C TYR A 60 0.03 6.17 7.82
N LEU A 61 -0.29 4.94 7.43
CA LEU A 61 -1.30 4.63 6.41
C LEU A 61 -2.63 4.10 6.97
N GLN A 62 -2.66 3.55 8.20
CA GLN A 62 -3.76 2.73 8.74
C GLN A 62 -5.15 3.41 8.73
N ASP A 63 -5.22 4.74 8.75
CA ASP A 63 -6.48 5.48 8.72
C ASP A 63 -6.99 5.79 7.30
N GLY A 64 -6.21 5.41 6.27
CA GLY A 64 -6.48 5.64 4.86
C GLY A 64 -6.36 7.10 4.40
N THR A 65 -6.16 8.05 5.30
CA THR A 65 -6.14 9.49 4.96
C THR A 65 -4.96 9.82 4.06
N ASN A 66 -3.77 9.30 4.38
CA ASN A 66 -2.56 9.56 3.60
C ASN A 66 -2.55 8.81 2.26
N LEU A 67 -3.19 7.64 2.19
CA LEU A 67 -3.45 6.95 0.93
C LEU A 67 -4.33 7.79 0.01
N CYS A 68 -5.44 8.33 0.52
CA CYS A 68 -6.32 9.22 -0.24
C CYS A 68 -5.63 10.51 -0.69
N ARG A 69 -4.74 11.08 0.13
CA ARG A 69 -3.92 12.23 -0.26
C ARG A 69 -2.97 11.90 -1.40
N LEU A 70 -2.30 10.74 -1.32
CA LEU A 70 -1.37 10.28 -2.34
C LEU A 70 -2.08 10.11 -3.68
N ILE A 71 -3.15 9.32 -3.73
CA ILE A 71 -3.84 9.06 -4.98
C ILE A 71 -4.49 10.32 -5.56
N ASN A 72 -4.96 11.25 -4.73
CA ASN A 72 -5.46 12.54 -5.20
C ASN A 72 -4.38 13.39 -5.89
N LYS A 73 -3.14 13.33 -5.40
CA LYS A 73 -2.01 13.98 -6.09
C LYS A 73 -1.73 13.35 -7.43
N LEU A 74 -1.75 12.02 -7.51
CA LEU A 74 -1.55 11.32 -8.78
C LEU A 74 -2.69 11.59 -9.78
N LEU A 75 -3.94 11.57 -9.33
CA LEU A 75 -5.09 11.91 -10.16
C LEU A 75 -5.03 13.35 -10.68
N GLU A 76 -4.64 14.31 -9.82
CA GLU A 76 -4.42 15.71 -10.21
C GLU A 76 -3.40 15.81 -11.36
N THR A 77 -2.27 15.09 -11.27
CA THR A 77 -1.26 15.08 -12.35
C THR A 77 -1.74 14.42 -13.65
N ASP A 78 -2.70 13.50 -13.56
CA ASP A 78 -3.30 12.80 -14.72
C ASP A 78 -4.57 13.52 -15.24
N GLY A 79 -4.84 14.74 -14.75
CA GLY A 79 -6.00 15.55 -15.16
C GLY A 79 -7.35 15.00 -14.70
N LYS A 80 -7.38 14.15 -13.67
CA LYS A 80 -8.57 13.49 -13.14
C LYS A 80 -9.08 14.15 -11.85
N SER A 81 -10.38 14.01 -11.62
CA SER A 81 -11.03 14.53 -10.41
C SER A 81 -10.55 13.79 -9.16
N ALA A 82 -10.37 14.55 -8.09
CA ALA A 82 -10.03 14.00 -6.78
C ALA A 82 -11.17 13.16 -6.18
N ILE A 83 -10.80 12.09 -5.48
CA ILE A 83 -11.68 11.31 -4.62
C ILE A 83 -11.96 12.03 -3.30
N SER A 84 -13.15 11.80 -2.75
CA SER A 84 -13.52 12.25 -1.40
C SER A 84 -13.03 11.28 -0.33
N TYR A 85 -12.73 11.80 0.86
CA TYR A 85 -12.29 11.00 2.00
C TYR A 85 -12.56 11.74 3.33
N ALA A 86 -12.67 10.98 4.42
CA ALA A 86 -12.79 11.52 5.76
C ALA A 86 -11.42 12.00 6.26
N LYS A 87 -11.31 13.29 6.61
CA LYS A 87 -10.05 13.90 7.08
C LYS A 87 -9.75 13.63 8.56
N ASN A 88 -10.80 13.41 9.36
CA ASN A 88 -10.72 13.18 10.81
C ASN A 88 -11.28 11.79 11.10
N VAL A 89 -10.42 10.79 11.06
CA VAL A 89 -10.81 9.38 11.23
C VAL A 89 -10.85 9.04 12.72
N LYS A 90 -12.05 8.81 13.25
CA LYS A 90 -12.27 8.46 14.66
C LYS A 90 -12.84 7.05 14.85
N SER A 91 -13.12 6.35 13.77
CA SER A 91 -13.72 5.01 13.80
C SER A 91 -13.05 4.08 12.79
N PRO A 92 -12.97 2.77 13.09
CA PRO A 92 -12.48 1.77 12.14
C PRO A 92 -13.26 1.79 10.81
N PHE A 93 -14.58 2.00 10.86
CA PHE A 93 -15.40 2.08 9.65
C PHE A 93 -15.00 3.26 8.74
N ALA A 94 -14.65 4.41 9.31
CA ALA A 94 -14.16 5.54 8.53
C ALA A 94 -12.79 5.26 7.91
N ALA A 95 -11.89 4.56 8.62
CA ALA A 95 -10.61 4.13 8.08
C ALA A 95 -10.80 3.18 6.88
N MET A 96 -11.65 2.16 7.04
CA MET A 96 -12.00 1.23 5.97
C MET A 96 -12.61 1.98 4.77
N GLY A 97 -13.53 2.91 4.99
CA GLY A 97 -14.11 3.73 3.93
C GLY A 97 -13.09 4.58 3.16
N ASN A 98 -12.08 5.13 3.85
CA ASN A 98 -10.98 5.82 3.19
C ASN A 98 -10.14 4.86 2.33
N ILE A 99 -9.82 3.66 2.83
CA ILE A 99 -9.07 2.65 2.08
C ILE A 99 -9.83 2.23 0.81
N GLU A 100 -11.14 2.00 0.91
CA GLU A 100 -11.97 1.69 -0.26
C GLU A 100 -12.00 2.83 -1.29
N ASN A 101 -12.00 4.09 -0.81
CA ASN A 101 -11.92 5.24 -1.71
C ASN A 101 -10.55 5.34 -2.40
N PHE A 102 -9.46 5.05 -1.67
CA PHE A 102 -8.13 4.94 -2.26
C PHE A 102 -8.09 3.88 -3.37
N SER A 103 -8.66 2.70 -3.15
CA SER A 103 -8.72 1.63 -4.15
C SER A 103 -9.43 2.10 -5.43
N LYS A 104 -10.59 2.76 -5.30
CA LYS A 104 -11.29 3.37 -6.46
C LYS A 104 -10.46 4.44 -7.16
N GLY A 105 -9.72 5.24 -6.41
CA GLY A 105 -8.79 6.22 -6.96
C GLY A 105 -7.67 5.56 -7.77
N CYS A 106 -7.12 4.44 -7.28
CA CYS A 106 -6.09 3.67 -7.97
C CYS A 106 -6.61 3.08 -9.27
N GLU A 107 -7.82 2.50 -9.26
CA GLU A 107 -8.48 2.02 -10.48
C GLU A 107 -8.70 3.16 -11.48
N SER A 108 -9.18 4.31 -11.02
CA SER A 108 -9.36 5.50 -11.84
C SER A 108 -8.03 5.97 -12.44
N PHE A 109 -6.93 5.88 -11.69
CA PHE A 109 -5.58 6.17 -12.16
C PHE A 109 -5.05 5.09 -13.15
N GLY A 110 -5.67 3.91 -13.20
CA GLY A 110 -5.36 2.85 -14.16
C GLY A 110 -4.64 1.63 -13.56
N LEU A 111 -4.60 1.52 -12.23
CA LEU A 111 -4.02 0.34 -11.57
C LEU A 111 -4.94 -0.87 -11.75
N ASN A 112 -4.35 -2.03 -12.06
CA ASN A 112 -5.10 -3.28 -12.16
C ASN A 112 -5.64 -3.69 -10.78
N LYS A 113 -6.90 -4.15 -10.76
CA LYS A 113 -7.59 -4.65 -9.56
C LYS A 113 -6.81 -5.74 -8.83
N GLU A 114 -6.06 -6.57 -9.54
CA GLU A 114 -5.24 -7.64 -8.97
C GLU A 114 -4.10 -7.12 -8.07
N ALA A 115 -3.69 -5.87 -8.26
CA ALA A 115 -2.68 -5.23 -7.42
C ALA A 115 -3.27 -4.50 -6.20
N LEU A 116 -4.60 -4.41 -6.08
CA LEU A 116 -5.25 -3.74 -4.96
C LEU A 116 -5.26 -4.63 -3.72
N PHE A 117 -5.10 -4.00 -2.55
CA PHE A 117 -5.25 -4.67 -1.26
C PHE A 117 -6.64 -4.43 -0.67
N GLN A 118 -7.02 -5.27 0.30
CA GLN A 118 -8.29 -5.15 1.04
C GLN A 118 -8.09 -4.35 2.32
N SER A 119 -9.13 -3.69 2.83
CA SER A 119 -9.00 -2.87 4.05
C SER A 119 -8.40 -3.62 5.26
N ASN A 120 -8.70 -4.91 5.43
CA ASN A 120 -8.12 -5.74 6.50
C ASN A 120 -6.61 -5.98 6.36
N ASP A 121 -6.07 -5.96 5.13
CA ASP A 121 -4.62 -6.12 4.89
C ASP A 121 -3.81 -5.00 5.55
N LEU A 122 -4.44 -3.84 5.72
CA LEU A 122 -3.85 -2.68 6.38
C LEU A 122 -4.30 -2.56 7.84
N THR A 123 -5.61 -2.61 8.13
CA THR A 123 -6.12 -2.25 9.46
C THR A 123 -5.80 -3.26 10.57
N GLU A 124 -5.51 -4.52 10.23
CA GLU A 124 -5.18 -5.54 11.23
C GLU A 124 -3.74 -5.43 11.76
N GLY A 125 -2.85 -4.69 11.08
CA GLY A 125 -1.46 -4.51 11.50
C GLY A 125 -0.62 -5.78 11.49
N LYS A 126 -1.02 -6.81 10.75
CA LYS A 126 -0.30 -8.08 10.62
C LYS A 126 0.70 -8.02 9.48
N LYS A 127 1.91 -8.56 9.71
CA LYS A 127 3.01 -8.53 8.75
C LYS A 127 2.68 -9.22 7.42
N GLY A 128 2.10 -10.41 7.48
CA GLY A 128 1.74 -11.19 6.28
C GLY A 128 0.81 -10.40 5.35
N PRO A 129 -0.43 -10.07 5.76
CA PRO A 129 -1.36 -9.27 4.96
C PRO A 129 -0.80 -7.91 4.52
N PHE A 130 0.02 -7.25 5.35
CA PHE A 130 0.64 -5.97 5.01
C PHE A 130 1.54 -6.01 3.76
N LEU A 131 2.02 -7.19 3.36
CA LEU A 131 2.67 -7.40 2.05
C LEU A 131 1.81 -6.91 0.88
N ASN A 132 0.49 -7.11 0.93
CA ASN A 132 -0.42 -6.67 -0.14
C ASN A 132 -0.42 -5.14 -0.26
N VAL A 133 -0.30 -4.43 0.86
CA VAL A 133 -0.20 -2.96 0.89
C VAL A 133 1.09 -2.51 0.22
N ILE A 134 2.21 -3.15 0.54
CA ILE A 134 3.52 -2.85 -0.08
C ILE A 134 3.48 -3.11 -1.58
N ASN A 135 2.98 -4.27 -2.02
CA ASN A 135 2.90 -4.63 -3.44
C ASN A 135 2.00 -3.68 -4.24
N CYS A 136 0.88 -3.25 -3.65
CA CYS A 136 0.00 -2.27 -4.25
C CYS A 136 0.70 -0.93 -4.48
N LEU A 137 1.39 -0.40 -3.46
CA LEU A 137 2.10 0.88 -3.54
C LEU A 137 3.31 0.81 -4.49
N HIS A 138 4.01 -0.32 -4.50
CA HIS A 138 5.11 -0.60 -5.43
C HIS A 138 4.60 -0.56 -6.89
N SER A 139 3.50 -1.26 -7.16
CA SER A 139 2.85 -1.27 -8.48
C SER A 139 2.32 0.10 -8.89
N LEU A 140 1.72 0.84 -7.96
CA LEU A 140 1.24 2.19 -8.18
C LEU A 140 2.39 3.16 -8.52
N GLY A 141 3.54 3.02 -7.87
CA GLY A 141 4.74 3.80 -8.17
C GLY A 141 5.25 3.58 -9.60
N PHE A 142 5.31 2.33 -10.07
CA PHE A 142 5.67 2.04 -11.46
C PHE A 142 4.64 2.55 -12.47
N LEU A 143 3.35 2.45 -12.15
CA LEU A 143 2.31 3.02 -12.99
C LEU A 143 2.47 4.55 -13.08
N ALA A 144 2.79 5.22 -11.98
CA ALA A 144 3.06 6.66 -11.97
C ALA A 144 4.26 7.02 -12.87
N ASN A 145 5.32 6.20 -12.89
CA ASN A 145 6.44 6.38 -13.83
C ASN A 145 6.01 6.28 -15.30
N SER A 146 5.16 5.31 -15.64
CA SER A 146 4.64 5.16 -17.00
C SER A 146 3.81 6.37 -17.46
N LYS A 147 3.31 7.14 -16.50
CA LYS A 147 2.58 8.40 -16.69
C LYS A 147 3.44 9.64 -16.50
N MET A 148 4.76 9.49 -16.36
CA MET A 148 5.72 10.57 -16.20
C MET A 148 5.48 11.46 -14.96
N VAL A 149 4.89 10.91 -13.90
CA VAL A 149 4.73 11.62 -12.63
C VAL A 149 6.09 11.80 -11.96
N LEU A 150 6.34 13.00 -11.42
CA LEU A 150 7.57 13.34 -10.69
C LEU A 150 7.28 13.53 -9.19
N PRO A 151 8.23 13.14 -8.30
CA PRO A 151 9.45 12.40 -8.61
C PRO A 151 9.14 10.96 -9.05
N ALA A 152 10.02 10.41 -9.89
CA ALA A 152 9.89 9.04 -10.35
C ALA A 152 10.09 8.05 -9.19
N TYR A 153 9.29 6.98 -9.17
CA TYR A 153 9.47 5.85 -8.28
C TYR A 153 10.71 5.03 -8.65
N THR A 154 11.54 4.69 -7.67
CA THR A 154 12.85 4.02 -7.89
C THR A 154 12.98 2.65 -7.23
N GLY A 155 11.86 2.05 -6.79
CA GLY A 155 11.87 0.68 -6.28
C GLY A 155 12.33 -0.33 -7.35
N GLN A 156 12.96 -1.42 -6.91
CA GLN A 156 13.40 -2.49 -7.81
C GLN A 156 12.41 -3.66 -7.76
N GLN A 157 12.06 -4.22 -8.92
CA GLN A 157 11.29 -5.47 -8.98
C GLN A 157 12.22 -6.66 -8.72
N THR A 158 11.98 -7.35 -7.62
CA THR A 158 12.63 -8.61 -7.28
C THR A 158 11.96 -9.77 -8.01
N LYS A 159 12.66 -10.36 -8.98
CA LYS A 159 12.24 -11.64 -9.58
C LYS A 159 12.66 -12.77 -8.66
N TYR A 160 11.77 -13.23 -7.80
CA TYR A 160 11.98 -14.50 -7.10
C TYR A 160 11.62 -15.63 -8.07
N MET A 161 12.57 -16.51 -8.37
CA MET A 161 12.21 -17.80 -8.93
C MET A 161 11.37 -18.51 -7.87
N GLU A 162 10.13 -18.88 -8.22
CA GLU A 162 9.36 -19.78 -7.37
C GLU A 162 10.06 -21.13 -7.50
N ASP A 163 10.74 -21.58 -6.44
CA ASP A 163 11.27 -22.93 -6.40
C ASP A 163 10.06 -23.89 -6.45
N ASP A 164 9.89 -24.55 -7.60
CA ASP A 164 8.88 -25.58 -7.88
C ASP A 164 8.95 -26.78 -6.90
#